data_AF-A0A924L0H1-F1
#
_entry.id   AF-A0A924L0H1-F1
#
_cell.length_a   1.000
_cell.length_b   1.000
_cell.length_c   1.000
_cell.angle_alpha   90.00
_cell.angle_beta   90.00
_cell.angle_gamma   90.00
#
_symmetry.space_group_name_H-M   'P 1'
#
loop_
_entity.id
_entity.type
_entity.pdbx_description
1 polymer ?
#
loop_
_entity_poly.entity_id
_entity_poly.type
_entity_poly.pdbx_seq_one_letter_code
_entity_poly.pdbx_strand_id
1 'polypeptide(L)'
;NGDYTKPPVKGLQAFGIVWTAWLYSQEWWRKELWRTTSAPGTTFAQVLNEYKTNFIPGADANNLILQMRTWEQHDVGTTAGFNGNVEAALRSIKVPFLYMPSATDLYFPIGDATYESAFIKKVIFKPIPSLWGHTAGAASNPADEKFLNDNIRNFLKN
;
A
#
# COMPACT_ATOMS: atom_id res chain seq x y z
N ASN A 1 19.01 18.57 5.21
CA ASN A 1 18.69 18.71 6.64
C ASN A 1 17.68 19.85 6.76
N GLY A 2 16.39 19.53 6.83
CA GLY A 2 15.29 20.52 6.84
C GLY A 2 15.28 21.42 8.08
N ASP A 3 14.27 22.28 8.19
CA ASP A 3 14.19 23.39 9.16
C ASP A 3 13.79 22.97 10.59
N TYR A 4 14.39 21.89 11.13
CA TYR A 4 14.19 21.48 12.52
C TYR A 4 15.51 21.10 13.21
N THR A 5 15.67 21.53 14.46
CA THR A 5 16.81 21.19 15.32
C THR A 5 16.58 19.94 16.19
N LYS A 6 15.33 19.47 16.26
CA LYS A 6 14.91 18.22 16.92
C LYS A 6 13.77 17.59 16.11
N PRO A 7 13.60 16.26 16.13
CA PRO A 7 12.52 15.60 15.41
C PRO A 7 11.14 16.22 15.73
N PRO A 8 10.31 16.53 14.71
CA PRO A 8 9.00 17.15 14.91
C PRO A 8 7.97 16.10 15.37
N VAL A 9 8.04 15.69 16.64
CA VAL A 9 7.26 14.57 17.21
C VAL A 9 5.77 14.68 16.94
N LYS A 10 5.16 15.86 17.13
CA LYS A 10 3.72 16.05 16.87
C LYS A 10 3.34 15.78 15.41
N GLY A 11 4.19 16.20 14.46
CA GLY A 11 3.97 15.97 13.03
C GLY A 11 4.09 14.49 12.67
N LEU A 12 5.10 13.80 13.20
CA LEU A 12 5.28 12.35 13.01
C LEU A 12 4.12 11.55 13.60
N GLN A 13 3.62 11.93 14.78
CA GLN A 13 2.45 11.29 15.39
C GLN A 13 1.16 11.53 14.59
N ALA A 14 0.98 12.74 14.07
CA ALA A 14 -0.15 13.05 13.20
C ALA A 14 -0.10 12.23 11.91
N PHE A 15 1.08 12.16 11.26
CA PHE A 15 1.33 11.29 10.12
C PHE A 15 0.93 9.84 10.43
N GLY A 16 1.43 9.27 11.54
CA GLY A 16 1.12 7.89 11.93
C GLY A 16 -0.37 7.63 12.10
N ILE A 17 -1.12 8.54 12.73
CA ILE A 17 -2.57 8.40 12.90
C ILE A 17 -3.33 8.50 11.58
N VAL A 18 -3.00 9.48 10.73
CA VAL A 18 -3.67 9.62 9.41
C VAL A 18 -3.41 8.37 8.57
N TRP A 19 -2.16 7.90 8.54
CA TRP A 19 -1.80 6.72 7.76
C TRP A 19 -2.49 5.46 8.25
N THR A 20 -2.61 5.29 9.56
CA THR A 20 -3.25 4.12 10.18
C THR A 20 -4.70 3.96 9.73
N ALA A 21 -5.41 5.07 9.50
CA ALA A 21 -6.78 5.05 9.00
C ALA A 21 -6.90 4.60 7.53
N TRP A 22 -5.86 4.81 6.71
CA TRP A 22 -5.82 4.45 5.29
C TRP A 22 -5.09 3.14 5.01
N LEU A 23 -4.19 2.72 5.89
CA LEU A 23 -3.37 1.52 5.75
C LEU A 23 -4.22 0.24 5.72
N TYR A 24 -5.28 0.20 6.52
CA TYR A 24 -6.22 -0.91 6.63
C TYR A 24 -7.59 -0.53 6.10
N SER A 25 -8.39 -1.53 5.71
CA SER A 25 -9.77 -1.26 5.31
C SER A 25 -10.66 -0.91 6.51
N GLN A 26 -11.77 -0.26 6.24
CA GLN A 26 -12.81 0.02 7.24
C GLN A 26 -13.33 -1.28 7.89
N GLU A 27 -13.45 -2.34 7.10
CA GLU A 27 -13.92 -3.65 7.56
C GLU A 27 -12.93 -4.35 8.49
N TRP A 28 -11.63 -4.13 8.32
CA TRP A 28 -10.60 -4.64 9.23
C TRP A 28 -10.75 -4.06 10.63
N TRP A 29 -11.00 -2.75 10.71
CA TRP A 29 -11.28 -2.07 11.98
C TRP A 29 -12.61 -2.53 12.59
N ARG A 30 -13.69 -2.57 11.79
CA ARG A 30 -15.04 -2.96 12.24
C ARG A 30 -15.08 -4.37 12.82
N LYS A 31 -14.35 -5.31 12.21
CA LYS A 31 -14.26 -6.70 12.65
C LYS A 31 -13.15 -6.95 13.67
N GLU A 32 -12.49 -5.89 14.13
CA GLU A 32 -11.39 -5.94 15.09
C GLU A 32 -10.26 -6.92 14.70
N LEU A 33 -9.93 -7.00 13.41
CA LEU A 33 -8.90 -7.92 12.93
C LEU A 33 -7.50 -7.60 13.48
N TRP A 34 -7.27 -6.38 13.98
CA TRP A 34 -6.07 -6.04 14.76
C TRP A 34 -5.85 -6.97 15.96
N ARG A 35 -6.90 -7.58 16.52
CA ARG A 35 -6.78 -8.54 17.63
C ARG A 35 -6.06 -9.81 17.22
N THR A 36 -6.09 -10.21 15.95
CA THR A 36 -5.50 -11.49 15.50
C THR A 36 -3.97 -11.49 15.56
N THR A 37 -3.35 -10.30 15.56
CA THR A 37 -1.90 -10.11 15.65
C THR A 37 -1.45 -9.42 16.94
N SER A 38 -2.39 -9.00 17.78
CA SER A 38 -2.10 -8.35 19.06
C SER A 38 -1.95 -9.37 20.19
N ALA A 39 -1.18 -9.01 21.22
CA ALA A 39 -1.11 -9.81 22.44
C ALA A 39 -2.49 -9.90 23.13
N PRO A 40 -2.81 -11.03 23.79
CA PRO A 40 -4.05 -11.15 24.55
C PRO A 40 -4.22 -10.01 25.57
N GLY A 41 -5.43 -9.42 25.62
CA GLY A 41 -5.74 -8.29 26.50
C GLY A 41 -5.37 -6.91 25.96
N THR A 42 -4.78 -6.81 24.76
CA THR A 42 -4.51 -5.50 24.12
C THR A 42 -5.82 -4.75 23.86
N THR A 43 -5.87 -3.50 24.30
CA THR A 43 -6.99 -2.58 24.10
C THR A 43 -6.85 -1.80 22.79
N PHE A 44 -7.96 -1.33 22.24
CA PHE A 44 -7.94 -0.49 21.05
C PHE A 44 -7.12 0.80 21.25
N ALA A 45 -7.20 1.41 22.44
CA ALA A 45 -6.41 2.60 22.79
C ALA A 45 -4.90 2.32 22.76
N GLN A 46 -4.47 1.12 23.20
CA GLN A 46 -3.07 0.71 23.10
C GLN A 46 -2.64 0.51 21.65
N VAL A 47 -3.48 -0.12 20.81
CA VAL A 47 -3.22 -0.27 19.37
C VAL A 47 -3.05 1.09 18.69
N LEU A 48 -3.98 2.03 18.90
CA LEU A 48 -3.87 3.36 18.33
C LEU A 48 -2.66 4.13 18.86
N ASN A 49 -2.31 3.97 20.14
CA ASN A 49 -1.12 4.61 20.69
C ASN A 49 0.18 4.04 20.11
N GLU A 50 0.24 2.73 19.86
CA GLU A 50 1.37 2.09 19.19
C GLU A 50 1.55 2.67 17.79
N TYR A 51 0.50 2.67 16.97
CA TYR A 51 0.58 3.28 15.65
C TYR A 51 0.91 4.78 15.70
N LYS A 52 0.32 5.53 16.65
CA LYS A 52 0.63 6.96 16.80
C LYS A 52 2.11 7.19 17.06
N THR A 53 2.72 6.39 17.93
CA THR A 53 4.06 6.67 18.46
C THR A 53 5.17 5.92 17.74
N ASN A 54 4.84 4.85 17.01
CA ASN A 54 5.79 3.93 16.43
C ASN A 54 5.37 3.43 15.03
N PHE A 55 4.60 4.22 14.27
CA PHE A 55 4.12 3.84 12.92
C PHE A 55 5.25 3.35 12.00
N ILE A 56 6.34 4.13 11.93
CA ILE A 56 7.58 3.77 11.23
C ILE A 56 8.71 3.98 12.24
N PRO A 57 9.24 2.90 12.84
CA PRO A 57 10.31 3.00 13.81
C PRO A 57 11.52 3.73 13.23
N GLY A 58 11.99 4.77 13.91
CA GLY A 58 13.16 5.55 13.47
C GLY A 58 12.92 6.47 12.26
N ALA A 59 11.67 6.77 11.91
CA ALA A 59 11.37 7.68 10.80
C ALA A 59 11.99 9.07 10.99
N ASP A 60 12.65 9.56 9.94
CA ASP A 60 13.07 10.95 9.81
C ASP A 60 12.03 11.74 8.99
N ALA A 61 11.68 12.93 9.47
CA ALA A 61 10.61 13.73 8.86
C ALA A 61 10.96 14.21 7.45
N ASN A 62 12.22 14.55 7.15
CA ASN A 62 12.60 14.95 5.80
C ASN A 62 12.57 13.76 4.84
N ASN A 63 13.02 12.58 5.30
CA ASN A 63 12.95 11.37 4.49
C ASN A 63 11.49 11.03 4.14
N LEU A 64 10.57 11.12 5.10
CA LEU A 64 9.14 10.93 4.84
C LEU A 64 8.61 11.95 3.82
N ILE A 65 8.91 13.24 3.97
CA ILE A 65 8.47 14.26 3.00
C ILE A 65 9.01 13.98 1.60
N LEU A 66 10.28 13.59 1.47
CA LEU A 66 10.89 13.26 0.18
C LEU A 66 10.27 12.00 -0.45
N GLN A 67 9.97 10.98 0.36
CA GLN A 67 9.24 9.79 -0.10
C GLN A 67 7.82 10.15 -0.57
N MET A 68 7.10 10.97 0.19
CA MET A 68 5.76 11.44 -0.18
C MET A 68 5.78 12.23 -1.48
N ARG A 69 6.71 13.18 -1.63
CA ARG A 69 6.88 13.93 -2.90
C ARG A 69 7.21 13.01 -4.07
N THR A 70 8.03 11.99 -3.85
CA THR A 70 8.36 11.02 -4.90
C THR A 70 7.11 10.25 -5.33
N TRP A 71 6.28 9.86 -4.37
CA TRP A 71 5.04 9.13 -4.65
C TRP A 71 3.95 10.02 -5.26
N GLU A 72 3.75 11.24 -4.75
CA GLU A 72 2.79 12.22 -5.31
C GLU A 72 3.08 12.56 -6.78
N GLN A 73 4.35 12.47 -7.20
CA GLN A 73 4.79 12.76 -8.56
C GLN A 73 4.90 11.51 -9.44
N HIS A 74 4.47 10.34 -8.96
CA HIS A 74 4.55 9.10 -9.72
C HIS A 74 3.57 9.10 -10.90
N ASP A 75 4.10 9.17 -12.12
CA ASP A 75 3.31 9.02 -13.36
C ASP A 75 4.17 8.39 -14.46
N VAL A 76 3.84 7.17 -14.89
CA VAL A 76 4.54 6.46 -15.96
C VAL A 76 4.39 7.16 -17.32
N GLY A 77 3.34 7.96 -17.54
CA GLY A 77 3.14 8.78 -18.73
C GLY A 77 4.21 9.85 -18.93
N THR A 78 4.92 10.24 -17.86
CA THR A 78 6.07 11.16 -17.95
C THR A 78 7.35 10.49 -18.45
N THR A 79 7.35 9.16 -18.65
CA THR A 79 8.47 8.45 -19.27
C THR A 79 8.73 9.00 -20.68
N ALA A 80 10.01 9.21 -21.01
CA ALA A 80 10.43 9.78 -22.29
C ALA A 80 9.80 9.03 -23.48
N GLY A 81 9.11 9.76 -24.35
CA GLY A 81 8.39 9.21 -25.51
C GLY A 81 6.87 9.12 -25.35
N PHE A 82 6.32 9.29 -24.15
CA PHE A 82 4.86 9.23 -23.92
C PHE A 82 4.19 10.59 -23.70
N ASN A 83 4.96 11.65 -23.42
CA ASN A 83 4.48 13.04 -23.36
C ASN A 83 3.26 13.24 -22.42
N GLY A 84 3.27 12.59 -21.26
CA GLY A 84 2.17 12.64 -20.29
C GLY A 84 1.01 11.67 -20.58
N ASN A 85 1.13 10.82 -21.61
CA ASN A 85 0.09 9.84 -21.95
C ASN A 85 0.29 8.53 -21.17
N VAL A 86 -0.36 8.44 -20.01
CA VAL A 86 -0.33 7.25 -19.14
C VAL A 86 -0.84 6.00 -19.85
N GLU A 87 -1.92 6.08 -20.64
CA GLU A 87 -2.47 4.93 -21.34
C GLU A 87 -1.51 4.38 -22.39
N ALA A 88 -0.83 5.26 -23.13
CA ALA A 88 0.19 4.86 -24.10
C ALA A 88 1.39 4.19 -23.40
N ALA A 89 1.81 4.72 -22.24
CA ALA A 89 2.86 4.13 -21.42
C ALA A 89 2.47 2.72 -20.93
N LEU A 90 1.26 2.54 -20.39
CA LEU A 90 0.76 1.22 -19.95
C LEU A 90 0.63 0.24 -21.13
N ARG A 91 0.11 0.68 -22.28
CA ARG A 91 0.03 -0.13 -23.51
C ARG A 91 1.40 -0.55 -24.04
N SER A 92 2.47 0.16 -23.67
CA SER A 92 3.83 -0.16 -24.11
C SER A 92 4.44 -1.38 -23.40
N ILE A 93 3.86 -1.83 -22.29
CA ILE A 93 4.35 -2.98 -21.53
C ILE A 93 4.19 -4.27 -22.35
N LYS A 94 5.32 -4.91 -22.69
CA LYS A 94 5.36 -6.11 -23.55
C LYS A 94 5.55 -7.42 -22.78
N VAL A 95 6.05 -7.34 -21.55
CA VAL A 95 6.32 -8.51 -20.70
C VAL A 95 5.04 -9.00 -20.04
N PRO A 96 4.94 -10.29 -19.66
CA PRO A 96 3.90 -10.75 -18.76
C PRO A 96 3.88 -9.91 -17.49
N PHE A 97 2.70 -9.54 -16.99
CA PHE A 97 2.55 -8.66 -15.84
C PHE A 97 1.52 -9.24 -14.86
N LEU A 98 1.98 -9.72 -13.71
CA LEU A 98 1.10 -10.16 -12.62
C LEU A 98 0.74 -8.95 -11.76
N TYR A 99 -0.54 -8.56 -11.78
CA TYR A 99 -1.01 -7.40 -11.02
C TYR A 99 -1.95 -7.86 -9.90
N MET A 100 -1.55 -7.62 -8.66
CA MET A 100 -2.24 -8.10 -7.45
C MET A 100 -2.58 -6.95 -6.49
N PRO A 101 -3.48 -6.03 -6.87
CA PRO A 101 -3.96 -5.00 -5.95
C PRO A 101 -4.81 -5.62 -4.82
N SER A 102 -4.87 -4.97 -3.66
CA SER A 102 -5.83 -5.36 -2.63
C SER A 102 -7.23 -4.87 -2.98
N ALA A 103 -8.24 -5.73 -2.81
CA ALA A 103 -9.64 -5.37 -3.10
C ALA A 103 -10.21 -4.30 -2.15
N THR A 104 -9.54 -4.04 -1.02
CA THR A 104 -10.00 -3.09 0.00
C THR A 104 -8.97 -1.99 0.33
N ASP A 105 -7.97 -1.80 -0.52
CA ASP A 105 -7.02 -0.69 -0.41
C ASP A 105 -7.76 0.66 -0.53
N LEU A 106 -7.39 1.62 0.31
CA LEU A 106 -8.02 2.94 0.38
C LEU A 106 -7.27 4.02 -0.39
N TYR A 107 -5.99 3.81 -0.71
CA TYR A 107 -5.17 4.80 -1.43
C TYR A 107 -4.51 4.26 -2.71
N PHE A 108 -4.61 2.95 -2.97
CA PHE A 108 -4.55 2.37 -4.31
C PHE A 108 -5.84 1.61 -4.63
N PRO A 109 -6.98 2.32 -4.82
CA PRO A 109 -8.28 1.70 -4.98
C PRO A 109 -8.33 0.71 -6.14
N ILE A 110 -9.13 -0.35 -5.96
CA ILE A 110 -9.30 -1.37 -6.99
C ILE A 110 -9.83 -0.82 -8.32
N GLY A 111 -10.58 0.30 -8.29
CA GLY A 111 -11.06 0.98 -9.49
C GLY A 111 -9.93 1.47 -10.38
N ASP A 112 -8.90 2.07 -9.79
CA ASP A 112 -7.73 2.60 -10.52
C ASP A 112 -6.92 1.45 -11.11
N ALA A 113 -6.64 0.41 -10.31
CA ALA A 113 -5.95 -0.78 -10.79
C ALA A 113 -6.73 -1.53 -11.90
N THR A 114 -8.07 -1.52 -11.83
CA THR A 114 -8.94 -2.09 -12.88
C THR A 114 -8.84 -1.26 -14.16
N TYR A 115 -8.91 0.07 -14.06
CA TYR A 115 -8.71 0.98 -15.19
C TYR A 115 -7.35 0.74 -15.86
N GLU A 116 -6.26 0.77 -15.09
CA GLU A 116 -4.89 0.55 -15.59
C GLU A 116 -4.72 -0.82 -16.27
N SER A 117 -5.30 -1.88 -15.67
CA SER A 117 -5.18 -3.24 -16.21
C SER A 117 -5.72 -3.37 -17.63
N ALA A 118 -6.74 -2.59 -18.01
CA ALA A 118 -7.33 -2.62 -19.35
C ALA A 118 -6.35 -2.16 -20.45
N PHE A 119 -5.29 -1.44 -20.09
CA PHE A 119 -4.26 -0.96 -21.02
C PHE A 119 -3.09 -1.93 -21.20
N ILE A 120 -2.87 -2.82 -20.22
CA ILE A 120 -1.71 -3.72 -20.21
C ILE A 120 -2.06 -5.05 -20.88
N LYS A 121 -1.60 -5.25 -22.13
CA LYS A 121 -2.01 -6.39 -22.98
C LYS A 121 -1.77 -7.78 -22.38
N LYS A 122 -0.69 -7.95 -21.60
CA LYS A 122 -0.30 -9.24 -20.99
C LYS A 122 -0.51 -9.26 -19.48
N VAL A 123 -1.49 -8.50 -18.98
CA VAL A 123 -1.82 -8.50 -17.55
C VAL A 123 -2.51 -9.79 -17.15
N ILE A 124 -2.12 -10.30 -15.98
CA ILE A 124 -2.87 -11.28 -15.21
C ILE A 124 -3.34 -10.51 -13.96
N PHE A 125 -4.61 -10.08 -14.00
CA PHE A 125 -5.20 -9.30 -12.92
C PHE A 125 -5.76 -10.24 -11.85
N LYS A 126 -5.21 -10.16 -10.64
CA LYS A 126 -5.53 -11.04 -9.50
C LYS A 126 -5.71 -10.22 -8.22
N PRO A 127 -6.84 -9.49 -8.09
CA PRO A 127 -7.14 -8.75 -6.88
C PRO A 127 -7.10 -9.66 -5.65
N ILE A 128 -6.41 -9.24 -4.59
CA ILE A 128 -6.32 -9.96 -3.33
C ILE A 128 -7.65 -9.76 -2.59
N PRO A 129 -8.44 -10.81 -2.32
CA PRO A 129 -9.75 -10.69 -1.69
C PRO A 129 -9.61 -10.54 -0.17
N SER A 130 -8.88 -9.51 0.26
CA SER A 130 -8.51 -9.27 1.64
C SER A 130 -9.28 -8.11 2.23
N LEU A 131 -9.57 -8.19 3.53
CA LEU A 131 -10.03 -7.04 4.30
C LEU A 131 -8.86 -6.21 4.85
N TRP A 132 -7.60 -6.63 4.70
CA TRP A 132 -6.46 -5.97 5.33
C TRP A 132 -6.07 -4.64 4.68
N GLY A 133 -6.81 -4.16 3.68
CA GLY A 133 -6.50 -2.93 2.97
C GLY A 133 -5.15 -3.05 2.26
N HIS A 134 -4.33 -2.02 2.35
CA HIS A 134 -3.05 -1.95 1.65
C HIS A 134 -2.09 -3.07 2.06
N THR A 135 -2.08 -3.45 3.35
CA THR A 135 -1.09 -4.40 3.86
C THR A 135 -1.31 -5.84 3.38
N ALA A 136 -2.41 -6.12 2.67
CA ALA A 136 -2.63 -7.41 2.04
C ALA A 136 -1.52 -7.78 1.05
N GLY A 137 -0.97 -6.80 0.33
CA GLY A 137 0.17 -7.00 -0.58
C GLY A 137 1.49 -7.37 0.13
N ALA A 138 1.56 -7.15 1.44
CA ALA A 138 2.69 -7.52 2.29
C ALA A 138 2.48 -8.87 3.02
N ALA A 139 1.50 -9.69 2.58
CA ALA A 139 1.19 -10.98 3.19
C ALA A 139 0.83 -10.89 4.70
N SER A 140 0.05 -9.87 5.08
CA SER A 140 -0.22 -9.56 6.51
C SER A 140 -1.03 -10.61 7.28
N ASN A 141 -1.56 -11.62 6.60
CA ASN A 141 -2.22 -12.75 7.23
C ASN A 141 -2.01 -14.04 6.40
N PRO A 142 -2.23 -15.23 6.97
CA PRO A 142 -1.97 -16.50 6.28
C PRO A 142 -2.77 -16.71 4.98
N ALA A 143 -3.97 -16.16 4.87
CA ALA A 143 -4.77 -16.27 3.65
C ALA A 143 -4.19 -15.39 2.52
N ASP A 144 -3.76 -14.17 2.84
CA ASP A 144 -3.10 -13.27 1.89
C ASP A 144 -1.74 -13.83 1.46
N GLU A 145 -0.95 -14.33 2.42
CA GLU A 145 0.32 -15.01 2.16
C GLU A 145 0.15 -16.17 1.18
N LYS A 146 -0.83 -17.05 1.45
CA LYS A 146 -1.13 -18.19 0.57
C LYS A 146 -1.56 -17.72 -0.82
N PHE A 147 -2.44 -16.72 -0.90
CA PHE A 147 -2.92 -16.17 -2.17
C PHE A 147 -1.77 -15.60 -3.01
N LEU A 148 -0.91 -14.79 -2.41
CA LEU A 148 0.27 -14.21 -3.07
C LEU A 148 1.21 -15.32 -3.54
N ASN A 149 1.62 -16.22 -2.65
CA ASN A 149 2.57 -17.28 -2.98
C ASN A 149 2.07 -18.22 -4.08
N ASP A 150 0.79 -18.59 -4.07
CA ASP A 150 0.22 -19.46 -5.10
C ASP A 150 0.18 -18.76 -6.48
N ASN A 151 -0.25 -17.49 -6.53
CA ASN A 151 -0.29 -16.74 -7.79
C ASN A 151 1.11 -16.43 -8.33
N ILE A 152 2.05 -16.02 -7.46
CA ILE A 152 3.45 -15.76 -7.84
C ILE A 152 4.10 -17.05 -8.35
N ARG A 153 3.97 -18.16 -7.62
CA ARG A 153 4.55 -19.45 -8.03
C ARG A 153 4.01 -19.90 -9.38
N ASN A 154 2.70 -19.74 -9.62
CA ASN A 154 2.10 -20.12 -10.90
C ASN A 154 2.53 -19.18 -12.03
N PHE A 155 2.71 -17.89 -11.76
CA PHE A 155 3.19 -16.92 -12.74
C PHE A 155 4.63 -17.20 -13.18
N LEU A 156 5.52 -17.53 -12.25
CA LEU A 156 6.94 -17.80 -12.52
C LEU A 156 7.23 -19.16 -13.18
N LYS A 157 6.26 -20.07 -13.22
CA LYS A 157 6.40 -21.38 -13.88
C LYS A 157 6.18 -21.33 -15.41
N ASN A 158 5.57 -20.26 -15.91
CA ASN A 158 5.28 -20.05 -17.32
C ASN A 158 6.37 -19.23 -18.00
#